data_AF-A0A6B2X105-F1
#
_entry.id   AF-A0A6B2X105-F1
#
_cell.length_a   1.000
_cell.length_b   1.000
_cell.length_c   1.000
_cell.angle_alpha   90.00
_cell.angle_beta   90.00
_cell.angle_gamma   90.00
#
_symmetry.space_group_name_H-M   'P 1'
#
loop_
_entity.id
_entity.type
_entity.pdbx_description
1 polymer ?
#
loop_
_entity_poly.entity_id
_entity_poly.type
_entity_poly.pdbx_seq_one_letter_code
_entity_poly.pdbx_strand_id
1 'polypeptide(L)'
;MTEAVSGSTAATSADVARARAEIALSLPTPLVELWEVTDGLMTDAGVTVYAAECIGERNSTYEVAQYAPGFVLIGDNSGGRGFLLRADGSDSAVFSSDLGDLAPDDFEVEALDFASWIESLGSEHFR
;
A
#
# COMPACT_ATOMS: atom_id res chain seq x y z
N MET A 1 -3.07 -28.68 9.12
CA MET A 1 -2.97 -28.51 7.67
C MET A 1 -2.68 -27.04 7.48
N THR A 2 -1.39 -26.70 7.48
CA THR A 2 -0.93 -25.32 7.33
C THR A 2 -0.93 -25.06 5.82
N GLU A 3 -1.91 -24.31 5.34
CA GLU A 3 -1.89 -23.87 3.94
C GLU A 3 -0.71 -22.92 3.79
N ALA A 4 0.24 -23.29 2.93
CA ALA A 4 1.29 -22.39 2.52
C ALA A 4 0.63 -21.20 1.81
N VAL A 5 0.80 -20.00 2.34
CA VAL A 5 0.52 -18.77 1.59
C VAL A 5 1.36 -18.84 0.32
N SER A 6 0.69 -19.01 -0.80
CA SER A 6 1.26 -18.98 -2.14
C SER A 6 1.49 -17.51 -2.49
N GLY A 7 2.75 -17.08 -2.57
CA GLY A 7 3.09 -15.70 -2.96
C GLY A 7 4.49 -15.30 -2.51
N SER A 8 5.53 -15.85 -3.15
CA SER A 8 6.92 -15.43 -2.93
C SER A 8 7.60 -15.23 -4.28
N THR A 9 6.98 -14.42 -5.12
CA THR A 9 7.54 -14.02 -6.41
C THR A 9 7.16 -12.57 -6.67
N ALA A 10 8.04 -11.87 -7.39
CA ALA A 10 7.76 -10.55 -7.93
C ALA A 10 6.44 -10.51 -8.71
N ALA A 11 5.80 -9.34 -8.73
CA ALA A 11 4.64 -9.08 -9.57
C ALA A 11 5.01 -9.26 -11.04
N THR A 12 4.05 -9.71 -11.85
CA THR A 12 4.31 -9.82 -13.28
C THR A 12 4.35 -8.44 -13.93
N SER A 13 5.12 -8.30 -15.01
CA SER A 13 5.15 -7.05 -15.77
C SER A 13 3.78 -6.64 -16.31
N ALA A 14 2.89 -7.61 -16.56
CA ALA A 14 1.51 -7.36 -16.99
C ALA A 14 0.67 -6.75 -15.86
N ASP A 15 0.84 -7.24 -14.62
CA ASP A 15 0.10 -6.72 -13.47
C ASP A 15 0.60 -5.33 -13.09
N VAL A 16 1.91 -5.10 -13.10
CA VAL A 16 2.48 -3.75 -12.91
C VAL A 16 2.03 -2.79 -14.02
N ALA A 17 1.95 -3.25 -15.28
CA ALA A 17 1.44 -2.42 -16.37
C ALA A 17 -0.06 -2.09 -16.21
N ARG A 18 -0.86 -3.04 -15.72
CA ARG A 18 -2.27 -2.84 -15.41
C ARG A 18 -2.43 -1.83 -14.27
N ALA A 19 -1.70 -2.00 -13.17
CA ALA A 19 -1.65 -1.06 -12.06
C ALA A 19 -1.37 0.38 -12.53
N ARG A 20 -0.40 0.56 -13.43
CA ARG A 20 -0.07 1.87 -14.02
C ARG A 20 -1.19 2.45 -14.89
N ALA A 21 -1.98 1.60 -15.53
CA ALA A 21 -3.08 2.03 -16.39
C ALA A 21 -4.33 2.39 -15.58
N GLU A 22 -4.55 1.74 -14.44
CA GLU A 22 -5.72 1.91 -13.58
C GLU A 22 -5.57 3.08 -12.60
N ILE A 23 -4.36 3.32 -12.12
CA ILE A 23 -4.06 4.49 -11.30
C ILE A 23 -3.84 5.68 -12.23
N ALA A 24 -4.75 6.66 -12.21
CA ALA A 24 -4.67 7.87 -13.04
C ALA A 24 -3.45 8.76 -12.73
N LEU A 25 -2.81 8.51 -11.59
CA LEU A 25 -1.59 9.17 -11.13
C LEU A 25 -0.35 8.30 -11.45
N SER A 26 0.84 8.83 -11.16
CA SER A 26 2.03 7.97 -11.14
C SER A 26 1.95 7.00 -9.97
N LEU A 27 2.43 5.76 -10.17
CA LEU A 27 2.57 4.83 -9.06
C LEU A 27 3.74 5.25 -8.15
N PRO A 28 3.58 5.17 -6.81
CA PRO A 28 4.67 5.42 -5.89
C PRO A 28 5.86 4.50 -6.17
N THR A 29 7.06 5.08 -6.33
CA THR A 29 8.29 4.31 -6.59
C THR A 29 8.54 3.19 -5.57
N PRO A 30 8.42 3.42 -4.24
CA PRO A 30 8.70 2.37 -3.26
C PRO A 30 7.77 1.15 -3.39
N LEU A 31 6.53 1.36 -3.81
CA LEU A 31 5.57 0.27 -4.03
C LEU A 31 5.94 -0.55 -5.27
N VAL A 32 6.38 0.12 -6.33
CA VAL A 32 6.86 -0.57 -7.54
C VAL A 32 8.13 -1.38 -7.22
N GLU A 33 9.07 -0.82 -6.47
CA GLU A 33 10.29 -1.52 -6.03
C GLU A 33 9.96 -2.74 -5.16
N LEU A 34 8.94 -2.64 -4.29
CA LEU A 34 8.44 -3.80 -3.55
C LEU A 34 7.97 -4.91 -4.50
N TRP A 35 7.17 -4.56 -5.51
CA TRP A 35 6.65 -5.50 -6.50
C TRP A 35 7.72 -6.18 -7.35
N GLU A 36 8.91 -5.60 -7.48
CA GLU A 36 10.06 -6.28 -8.12
C GLU A 36 10.63 -7.42 -7.27
N VAL A 37 10.30 -7.46 -5.97
CA VAL A 37 10.75 -8.46 -5.01
C VAL A 37 9.61 -9.42 -4.63
N THR A 38 8.43 -8.88 -4.31
CA THR A 38 7.24 -9.62 -3.87
C THR A 38 5.96 -8.92 -4.30
N ASP A 39 4.98 -9.68 -4.81
CA ASP A 39 3.69 -9.13 -5.24
C ASP A 39 2.73 -8.89 -4.05
N GLY A 40 3.05 -7.88 -3.24
CA GLY A 40 2.35 -7.58 -2.00
C GLY A 40 2.90 -8.36 -0.80
N LEU A 41 2.29 -8.11 0.37
CA LEU A 41 2.74 -8.61 1.67
C LEU A 41 1.56 -8.68 2.63
N MET A 42 1.49 -9.74 3.43
CA MET A 42 0.73 -9.75 4.69
C MET A 42 1.73 -9.74 5.84
N THR A 43 1.67 -8.73 6.71
CA THR A 43 2.59 -8.57 7.83
C THR A 43 2.07 -9.26 9.09
N ASP A 44 2.96 -9.57 10.04
CA ASP A 44 2.58 -10.09 11.35
C ASP A 44 1.72 -9.10 12.14
N ALA A 45 1.87 -7.80 11.88
CA ALA A 45 1.00 -6.74 12.42
C ALA A 45 -0.42 -6.72 11.82
N GLY A 46 -0.77 -7.65 10.93
CA GLY A 46 -2.09 -7.73 10.31
C GLY A 46 -2.33 -6.69 9.22
N VAL A 47 -1.27 -6.09 8.67
CA VAL A 47 -1.36 -5.15 7.56
C VAL A 47 -1.14 -5.89 6.24
N THR A 48 -2.05 -5.70 5.31
CA THR A 48 -1.89 -6.10 3.92
C THR A 48 -1.32 -4.93 3.13
N VAL A 49 -0.15 -5.10 2.53
CA VAL A 49 0.36 -4.24 1.44
C VAL A 49 -0.07 -4.87 0.13
N TYR A 50 -0.76 -4.11 -0.71
CA TYR A 50 -1.45 -4.67 -1.87
C TYR A 50 -0.51 -5.20 -2.94
N ALA A 51 -0.92 -6.32 -3.55
CA ALA A 51 -0.39 -6.81 -4.81
C ALA A 51 -0.70 -5.83 -5.95
N ALA A 52 0.09 -5.88 -7.02
CA ALA A 52 -0.08 -5.04 -8.20
C ALA A 52 -1.47 -5.20 -8.83
N GLU A 53 -2.02 -6.42 -8.86
CA GLU A 53 -3.34 -6.68 -9.43
C GLU A 53 -4.49 -6.07 -8.62
N CYS A 54 -4.29 -5.83 -7.32
CA CYS A 54 -5.34 -5.34 -6.42
C CYS A 54 -5.40 -3.80 -6.35
N ILE A 55 -4.32 -3.10 -6.74
CA ILE A 55 -4.17 -1.67 -6.45
C ILE A 55 -5.27 -0.82 -7.09
N GLY A 56 -5.66 -1.12 -8.33
CA GLY A 56 -6.68 -0.38 -9.07
C GLY A 56 -8.07 -0.55 -8.45
N GLU A 57 -8.48 -1.80 -8.21
CA GLU A 57 -9.77 -2.12 -7.58
C GLU A 57 -9.88 -1.45 -6.20
N ARG A 58 -8.84 -1.56 -5.37
CA ARG A 58 -8.84 -0.99 -4.01
C ARG A 58 -8.91 0.54 -4.04
N ASN A 59 -8.11 1.21 -4.86
CA ASN A 59 -8.17 2.68 -4.96
C ASN A 59 -9.51 3.17 -5.54
N SER A 60 -10.12 2.41 -6.46
CA SER A 60 -11.46 2.72 -6.99
C SER A 60 -12.55 2.49 -5.95
N THR A 61 -12.46 1.44 -5.14
CA THR A 61 -13.46 1.09 -4.12
C THR A 61 -13.59 2.18 -3.06
N TYR A 62 -12.47 2.78 -2.67
CA TYR A 62 -12.44 3.85 -1.67
C TYR A 62 -12.43 5.25 -2.30
N GLU A 63 -12.66 5.36 -3.62
CA GLU A 63 -12.74 6.63 -4.35
C GLU A 63 -11.54 7.55 -4.06
N VAL A 64 -10.33 6.99 -3.93
CA VAL A 64 -9.13 7.70 -3.43
C VAL A 64 -8.83 8.94 -4.28
N ALA A 65 -9.04 8.87 -5.60
CA ALA A 65 -8.84 9.99 -6.51
C ALA A 65 -9.77 11.19 -6.20
N GLN A 66 -10.93 10.95 -5.60
CA GLN A 66 -11.87 11.99 -5.20
C GLN A 66 -11.53 12.56 -3.82
N TYR A 67 -11.29 11.70 -2.82
CA TYR A 67 -11.14 12.14 -1.43
C TYR A 67 -9.71 12.49 -1.05
N ALA A 68 -8.71 11.82 -1.63
CA ALA A 68 -7.28 12.04 -1.37
C ALA A 68 -6.50 12.27 -2.69
N PRO A 69 -6.79 13.33 -3.44
CA PRO A 69 -6.12 13.60 -4.70
C PRO A 69 -4.60 13.74 -4.50
N GLY A 70 -3.81 13.03 -5.32
CA GLY A 70 -2.35 13.00 -5.21
C GLY A 70 -1.80 11.85 -4.36
N PHE A 71 -2.67 11.06 -3.72
CA PHE A 71 -2.28 9.88 -2.95
C PHE A 71 -2.74 8.59 -3.62
N VAL A 72 -2.08 7.49 -3.24
CA VAL A 72 -2.45 6.13 -3.61
C VAL A 72 -2.61 5.33 -2.33
N LEU A 73 -3.74 4.65 -2.17
CA LEU A 73 -3.95 3.66 -1.11
C LEU A 73 -3.15 2.40 -1.46
N ILE A 74 -2.21 2.05 -0.59
CA ILE A 74 -1.22 0.98 -0.82
C ILE A 74 -1.44 -0.26 0.06
N GLY A 75 -2.32 -0.16 1.06
CA GLY A 75 -2.60 -1.25 1.97
C GLY A 75 -3.69 -0.93 2.98
N ASP A 76 -4.08 -1.93 3.76
CA ASP A 76 -5.06 -1.81 4.84
C ASP A 76 -4.80 -2.84 5.96
N ASN A 77 -5.39 -2.63 7.13
CA ASN A 77 -5.33 -3.59 8.25
C ASN A 77 -6.60 -4.45 8.39
N SER A 78 -7.50 -4.40 7.41
CA SER A 78 -8.82 -5.03 7.36
C SER A 78 -9.77 -4.66 8.51
N GLY A 79 -9.38 -3.71 9.36
CA GLY A 79 -10.15 -3.13 10.46
C GLY A 79 -10.63 -1.71 10.17
N GLY A 80 -10.58 -1.26 8.91
CA GLY A 80 -11.01 0.06 8.48
C GLY A 80 -9.91 1.11 8.35
N ARG A 81 -8.64 0.78 8.68
CA ARG A 81 -7.52 1.70 8.48
C ARG A 81 -6.80 1.41 7.17
N GLY A 82 -6.61 2.46 6.37
CA GLY A 82 -5.87 2.43 5.11
C GLY A 82 -4.51 3.11 5.23
N PHE A 83 -3.57 2.70 4.39
CA PHE A 83 -2.23 3.26 4.32
C PHE A 83 -1.97 3.85 2.94
N LEU A 84 -1.38 5.04 2.87
CA LEU A 84 -1.24 5.81 1.64
C LEU A 84 0.19 6.30 1.42
N LEU A 85 0.56 6.43 0.15
CA LEU A 85 1.78 7.11 -0.32
C LEU A 85 1.40 8.26 -1.25
N ARG A 86 2.27 9.27 -1.33
CA ARG A 86 2.17 10.30 -2.38
C ARG A 86 2.51 9.71 -3.74
N ALA A 87 1.67 10.01 -4.72
CA ALA A 87 1.84 9.53 -6.09
C ALA A 87 2.96 10.24 -6.84
N ASP A 88 3.26 11.49 -6.48
CA ASP A 88 4.23 12.34 -7.17
C ASP A 88 5.70 11.98 -6.88
N GLY A 89 5.93 11.08 -5.90
CA GLY A 89 7.27 10.59 -5.55
C GLY A 89 8.17 11.63 -4.88
N SER A 90 7.63 12.75 -4.38
CA SER A 90 8.37 13.76 -3.60
C SER A 90 9.06 13.17 -2.37
N ASP A 91 8.45 12.15 -1.77
CA ASP A 91 8.89 11.48 -0.56
C ASP A 91 8.26 10.08 -0.48
N SER A 92 8.78 9.28 0.44
CA SER A 92 8.34 7.91 0.71
C SER A 92 7.59 7.81 2.04
N ALA A 93 7.07 8.93 2.57
CA ALA A 93 6.36 8.90 3.84
C ALA A 93 5.06 8.12 3.71
N VAL A 94 4.78 7.29 4.72
CA VAL A 94 3.54 6.51 4.79
C VAL A 94 2.56 7.24 5.69
N PHE A 95 1.38 7.48 5.13
CA PHE A 95 0.25 8.08 5.81
C PHE A 95 -0.78 7.01 6.14
N SER A 96 -1.63 7.25 7.13
CA SER A 96 -2.81 6.44 7.37
C SER A 96 -4.04 7.29 7.63
N SER A 97 -5.21 6.70 7.36
CA SER A 97 -6.50 7.28 7.74
C SER A 97 -7.55 6.18 7.90
N ASP A 98 -8.70 6.55 8.46
CA ASP A 98 -9.91 5.74 8.34
C ASP A 98 -10.35 5.67 6.88
N LEU A 99 -10.69 4.48 6.39
CA LEU A 99 -11.11 4.26 5.00
C LEU A 99 -12.50 4.85 4.71
N GLY A 100 -13.27 5.17 5.75
CA GLY A 100 -14.49 5.96 5.66
C GLY A 100 -14.26 7.47 5.65
N ASP A 101 -13.04 7.94 5.91
CA ASP A 101 -12.68 9.37 5.93
C ASP A 101 -11.25 9.60 5.40
N LEU A 102 -11.12 9.74 4.08
CA LEU A 102 -9.84 9.90 3.39
C LEU A 102 -9.43 11.36 3.18
N ALA A 103 -9.88 12.29 4.01
CA ALA A 103 -9.45 13.68 3.95
C ALA A 103 -7.95 13.82 4.31
N PRO A 104 -7.09 14.38 3.44
CA PRO A 104 -5.66 14.48 3.71
C PRO A 104 -5.30 15.34 4.95
N ASP A 105 -6.18 16.24 5.37
CA ASP A 105 -6.01 17.03 6.61
C ASP A 105 -6.08 16.17 7.87
N ASP A 106 -6.69 14.98 7.80
CA ASP A 106 -6.86 14.04 8.90
C ASP A 106 -5.85 12.87 8.86
N PHE A 107 -4.93 12.88 7.89
CA PHE A 107 -3.93 11.83 7.76
C PHE A 107 -2.93 11.84 8.92
N GLU A 108 -2.65 10.65 9.43
CA GLU A 108 -1.60 10.42 10.42
C GLU A 108 -0.32 9.95 9.71
N VAL A 109 0.84 10.44 10.16
CA VAL A 109 2.15 9.99 9.63
C VAL A 109 2.59 8.74 10.39
N GLU A 110 2.61 7.60 9.70
CA GLU A 110 3.07 6.31 10.26
C GLU A 110 4.59 6.18 10.20
N ALA A 111 5.20 6.66 9.12
CA ALA A 111 6.63 6.68 8.93
C ALA A 111 7.04 7.76 7.93
N LEU A 112 8.28 8.24 8.05
CA LEU A 112 8.88 9.18 7.08
C LEU A 112 9.45 8.48 5.84
N ASP A 113 9.48 7.14 5.85
CA ASP A 113 10.04 6.31 4.79
C ASP A 113 9.32 4.95 4.74
N PHE A 114 9.10 4.46 3.52
CA PHE A 114 8.33 3.24 3.25
C PHE A 114 9.05 1.99 3.75
N ALA A 115 10.36 1.89 3.57
CA ALA A 115 11.11 0.72 4.05
C ALA A 115 11.08 0.64 5.58
N SER A 116 11.27 1.78 6.24
CA SER A 116 11.17 1.90 7.70
C SER A 116 9.79 1.51 8.24
N TRP A 117 8.73 1.80 7.48
CA TRP A 117 7.37 1.33 7.79
C TRP A 117 7.25 -0.19 7.66
N ILE A 118 7.72 -0.79 6.56
CA ILE A 118 7.70 -2.26 6.39
C ILE A 118 8.46 -2.98 7.52
N GLU A 119 9.62 -2.46 7.92
CA GLU A 119 10.42 -3.03 9.02
C GLU A 119 9.69 -2.98 10.37
N SER A 120 8.93 -1.91 10.62
CA SER A 120 8.16 -1.77 11.86
C SER A 120 6.99 -2.76 11.95
N LEU A 121 6.44 -3.17 10.80
CA LEU A 121 5.34 -4.14 10.72
C LEU A 121 5.78 -5.60 10.88
N GLY A 122 7.08 -5.90 10.70
CA GLY A 122 7.64 -7.25 10.83
C GLY A 122 8.25 -7.56 12.20
N SER A 123 8.21 -6.61 13.14
CA SER A 123 8.99 -6.70 14.38
C SER A 123 8.09 -6.55 15.60
N GLU A 124 7.50 -7.66 16.07
CA GLU A 124 7.11 -7.74 17.48
C GLU A 124 8.39 -7.84 18.31
N HIS A 125 8.96 -6.70 18.70
CA HIS A 125 9.83 -6.68 19.87
C HIS A 125 8.97 -7.02 21.08
N PHE A 126 8.93 -8.31 21.41
CA PHE A 126 8.40 -8.82 22.67
C PHE A 126 8.92 -7.94 23.81
N ARG A 127 8.02 -7.22 24.49
CA ARG A 127 8.33 -6.47 25.70
C ARG A 127 7.45 -6.92 26.84
#